data_AF-A0A930TC18-F1
#
_entry.id   AF-A0A930TC18-F1
#
_cell.length_a   1.000
_cell.length_b   1.000
_cell.length_c   1.000
_cell.angle_alpha   90.00
_cell.angle_beta   90.00
_cell.angle_gamma   90.00
#
_symmetry.space_group_name_H-M   'P 1'
#
loop_
_entity.id
_entity.type
_entity.pdbx_description
1 polymer ?
#
loop_
_entity_poly.entity_id
_entity_poly.type
_entity_poly.pdbx_seq_one_letter_code
_entity_poly.pdbx_strand_id
1 'polypeptide(L)'
;RRDRILLNYRGFEVISGRGACVRYCVYLRDIPSYNLTPEDEDFMRTMAEIDAWYEAEINNAKLEGKLEGKLEGKIELASTLIRVKFGDEILTPQIISQLQKLNTKQLDDFTVAMLNWQQPIEMSEWLTRGEKV
;
A
#
# COMPACT_ATOMS: atom_id res chain seq x y z
N ARG A 1 -18.89 -3.81 39.74
CA ARG A 1 -17.64 -3.47 40.47
C ARG A 1 -16.50 -3.56 39.48
N ARG A 2 -15.94 -2.43 39.04
CA ARG A 2 -14.64 -2.37 38.37
C ARG A 2 -13.89 -1.22 39.02
N ASP A 3 -12.71 -1.54 39.51
CA ASP A 3 -11.90 -0.67 40.33
C ASP A 3 -11.44 0.55 39.52
N ARG A 4 -11.82 1.72 40.03
CA ARG A 4 -11.53 3.03 39.46
C ARG A 4 -10.22 3.48 40.11
N ILE A 5 -9.08 3.29 39.45
CA ILE A 5 -7.80 3.84 39.90
C ILE A 5 -7.76 5.31 39.45
N LEU A 6 -8.06 6.21 40.38
CA LEU A 6 -7.97 7.65 40.21
C LEU A 6 -6.53 8.08 40.49
N LEU A 7 -5.73 8.30 39.45
CA LEU A 7 -4.51 9.09 39.56
C LEU A 7 -4.87 10.56 39.37
N ASN A 8 -4.92 11.27 40.49
CA ASN A 8 -5.35 12.66 40.56
C ASN A 8 -4.15 13.57 40.30
N TYR A 9 -3.88 13.86 39.03
CA TYR A 9 -3.05 14.99 38.62
C TYR A 9 -3.92 15.97 37.83
N ARG A 10 -3.79 17.25 38.21
CA ARG A 10 -4.57 18.41 37.75
C ARG A 10 -5.10 18.27 36.31
N GLY A 11 -6.40 18.02 36.18
CA GLY A 11 -7.18 18.41 35.01
C GLY A 11 -7.29 17.42 33.85
N PHE A 12 -6.85 16.16 33.96
CA PHE A 12 -6.98 15.20 32.85
C PHE A 12 -7.83 13.97 33.24
N GLU A 13 -9.03 13.88 32.66
CA GLU A 13 -9.84 12.66 32.66
C GLU A 13 -9.42 11.75 31.50
N VAL A 14 -8.73 10.65 31.80
CA VAL A 14 -8.41 9.60 30.82
C VAL A 14 -9.54 8.57 30.81
N ILE A 15 -10.44 8.68 29.82
CA ILE A 15 -11.46 7.66 29.56
C ILE A 15 -10.87 6.62 28.59
N SER A 16 -10.38 5.51 29.13
CA SER A 16 -9.94 4.37 28.31
C SER A 16 -11.14 3.52 27.89
N GLY A 17 -11.54 3.63 26.63
CA GLY A 17 -12.57 2.80 25.99
C GLY A 17 -12.21 2.49 24.54
N ARG A 18 -11.79 1.23 24.29
CA ARG A 18 -11.68 0.46 23.02
C ARG A 18 -11.50 1.18 21.66
N GLY A 19 -10.86 2.35 21.61
CA GLY A 19 -10.53 3.07 20.38
C GLY A 19 -9.38 4.07 20.56
N ALA A 20 -8.54 3.84 21.57
CA ALA A 20 -7.55 4.78 22.05
C ALA A 20 -6.22 4.64 21.28
N CYS A 21 -6.15 5.22 20.08
CA CYS A 21 -4.86 5.52 19.45
C CYS A 21 -4.87 6.74 18.51
N VAL A 22 -5.99 7.45 18.32
CA VAL A 22 -6.07 8.57 17.34
C VAL A 22 -6.38 9.94 17.98
N ARG A 23 -6.28 10.07 19.31
CA ARG A 23 -6.71 11.31 20.03
C ARG A 23 -5.61 12.08 20.76
N TYR A 24 -4.35 11.84 20.44
CA TYR A 24 -3.21 12.68 20.84
C TYR A 24 -2.54 13.03 19.51
N CYS A 25 -2.77 14.18 18.89
CA CYS A 25 -1.93 15.39 19.02
C CYS A 25 -2.66 16.71 18.68
N VAL A 26 -4.00 16.75 18.70
CA VAL A 26 -4.75 17.98 18.36
C VAL A 26 -4.79 19.00 19.52
N TYR A 27 -4.50 18.58 20.75
CA TYR A 27 -4.83 19.32 21.97
C TYR A 27 -3.80 20.37 22.45
N LEU A 28 -2.72 20.64 21.71
CA LEU A 28 -1.71 21.65 22.11
C LEU A 28 -1.66 22.89 21.20
N ARG A 29 -2.42 22.92 20.09
CA ARG A 29 -2.44 24.10 19.18
C ARG A 29 -2.98 25.38 19.84
N ASP A 30 -3.86 25.24 20.82
CA ASP A 30 -4.54 26.36 21.49
C ASP A 30 -4.13 26.52 22.96
N ILE A 31 -3.13 25.76 23.43
CA ILE A 31 -2.58 25.99 24.77
C ILE A 31 -1.53 27.08 24.65
N PRO A 32 -1.69 28.19 25.38
CA PRO A 32 -0.69 29.22 25.33
C PRO A 32 0.68 28.73 25.81
N SER A 33 1.70 28.93 24.98
CA SER A 33 3.07 28.44 25.14
C SER A 33 3.85 29.07 26.30
N TYR A 34 3.24 29.90 27.14
CA TYR A 34 3.97 30.71 28.12
C TYR A 34 4.43 29.94 29.37
N ASN A 35 4.09 28.66 29.55
CA ASN A 35 4.47 27.85 30.73
C ASN A 35 4.82 26.39 30.38
N LEU A 36 5.40 26.12 29.21
CA LEU A 36 5.88 24.76 28.89
C LEU A 36 7.18 24.50 29.64
N THR A 37 7.27 23.35 30.29
CA THR A 37 8.56 22.87 30.82
C THR A 37 9.42 22.34 29.67
N PRO A 38 10.76 22.28 29.82
CA PRO A 38 11.62 21.63 28.84
C PRO A 38 11.19 20.19 28.54
N GLU A 39 10.67 19.47 29.54
CA GLU A 39 10.10 18.13 29.37
C GLU A 39 8.84 18.13 28.49
N ASP A 40 7.97 19.14 28.61
CA ASP A 40 6.79 19.29 27.75
C ASP A 40 7.20 19.58 26.29
N GLU A 41 8.23 20.41 26.09
CA GLU A 41 8.77 20.71 24.76
C GLU A 41 9.41 19.48 24.09
N ASP A 42 10.13 18.67 24.85
CA ASP A 42 10.77 17.43 24.37
C ASP A 42 9.73 16.35 24.03
N PHE A 43 8.68 16.25 24.86
CA PHE A 43 7.53 15.39 24.58
C PHE A 43 6.82 15.82 23.30
N MET A 44 6.55 17.12 23.12
CA MET A 44 5.92 17.64 21.90
C MET A 44 6.75 17.38 20.65
N ARG A 45 8.08 17.54 20.74
CA ARG A 45 9.00 17.23 19.64
C ARG A 45 8.93 15.75 19.26
N THR A 46 9.01 14.87 20.26
CA THR A 46 8.95 13.42 20.04
C THR A 46 7.62 13.01 19.40
N MET A 47 6.50 13.60 19.85
CA MET A 47 5.19 13.33 19.23
C MET A 47 5.14 13.82 17.78
N ALA A 48 5.68 15.01 17.48
CA ALA A 48 5.73 15.51 16.10
C ALA A 48 6.59 14.62 15.19
N GLU A 49 7.70 14.08 15.69
CA GLU A 49 8.55 13.13 14.96
C GLU A 49 7.82 11.80 14.70
N ILE A 50 7.06 11.29 15.67
CA ILE A 50 6.25 10.08 15.53
C ILE A 50 5.13 10.30 14.51
N ASP A 51 4.43 11.43 14.57
CA ASP A 51 3.37 11.77 13.62
C ASP A 51 3.93 11.83 12.18
N ALA A 52 5.07 12.50 12.00
CA ALA A 52 5.75 12.58 10.70
C ALA A 52 6.17 11.20 10.18
N TRP A 53 6.69 10.33 11.05
CA TRP A 53 7.04 8.96 10.68
C TRP A 53 5.81 8.14 10.29
N TYR A 54 4.70 8.24 11.05
CA TYR A 54 3.46 7.54 10.76
C TYR A 54 2.84 8.00 9.44
N GLU A 55 2.83 9.30 9.16
CA GLU A 55 2.36 9.83 7.88
C GLU A 55 3.20 9.34 6.70
N ALA A 56 4.53 9.29 6.86
CA ALA A 56 5.42 8.74 5.84
C ALA A 56 5.12 7.26 5.58
N GLU A 57 4.92 6.47 6.62
CA GLU A 57 4.61 5.04 6.52
C GLU A 57 3.25 4.79 5.82
N ILE A 58 2.23 5.57 6.17
CA ILE A 58 0.92 5.51 5.51
C ILE A 58 1.03 5.88 4.03
N ASN A 59 1.87 6.86 3.67
CA ASN A 59 2.10 7.24 2.29
C ASN A 59 2.83 6.14 1.51
N ASN A 60 3.81 5.47 2.11
CA ASN A 60 4.50 4.33 1.51
C ASN A 60 3.52 3.19 1.23
N ALA A 61 2.71 2.80 2.21
CA ALA A 61 1.69 1.76 2.04
C ALA A 61 0.69 2.10 0.91
N LYS A 62 0.27 3.37 0.78
CA LYS A 62 -0.59 3.82 -0.34
C LYS A 62 0.11 3.68 -1.70
N LEU A 63 1.40 4.00 -1.78
CA LEU A 63 2.18 3.87 -3.01
C LEU A 63 2.35 2.42 -3.41
N GLU A 64 2.69 1.54 -2.45
CA GLU A 64 2.78 0.10 -2.67
C GLU A 64 1.47 -0.48 -3.18
N GLY A 65 0.35 -0.19 -2.50
CA GLY A 65 -0.97 -0.64 -2.94
C GLY A 65 -1.36 -0.13 -4.33
N LYS A 66 -0.97 1.09 -4.70
CA LYS A 66 -1.16 1.62 -6.06
C LYS A 66 -0.33 0.88 -7.10
N LEU A 67 0.90 0.51 -6.77
CA LEU A 67 1.78 -0.25 -7.67
C LEU A 67 1.28 -1.68 -7.84
N GLU A 68 0.87 -2.33 -6.76
CA GLU A 68 0.29 -3.69 -6.76
C GLU A 68 -1.01 -3.72 -7.57
N GLY A 69 -1.96 -2.82 -7.28
CA GLY A 69 -3.21 -2.76 -8.04
C GLY A 69 -3.01 -2.45 -9.53
N LYS A 70 -1.99 -1.65 -9.87
CA LYS A 70 -1.62 -1.41 -11.28
C LYS A 70 -1.06 -2.68 -11.93
N LEU A 71 -0.27 -3.47 -11.21
CA LEU A 71 0.29 -4.73 -11.71
C LEU A 71 -0.81 -5.77 -11.91
N GLU A 72 -1.68 -5.95 -10.91
CA GLU A 72 -2.83 -6.86 -10.96
C GLU A 72 -3.76 -6.53 -12.14
N GLY A 73 -4.15 -5.26 -12.29
CA GLY A 73 -5.03 -4.83 -13.40
C GLY A 73 -4.42 -5.08 -14.78
N LYS A 74 -3.09 -4.97 -14.92
CA LYS A 74 -2.40 -5.31 -16.17
C LYS A 74 -2.35 -6.81 -16.44
N ILE A 75 -2.15 -7.63 -15.41
CA ILE A 75 -2.19 -9.10 -15.53
C ILE A 75 -3.60 -9.55 -15.90
N GLU A 76 -4.63 -8.96 -15.30
CA GLU A 76 -6.03 -9.22 -15.61
C GLU A 76 -6.37 -8.84 -17.05
N LEU A 77 -5.93 -7.66 -17.51
CA LEU A 77 -6.08 -7.22 -18.90
C LEU A 77 -5.41 -8.20 -19.86
N ALA A 78 -4.14 -8.55 -19.61
CA ALA A 78 -3.38 -9.51 -20.41
C ALA A 78 -4.09 -10.87 -20.48
N SER A 79 -4.60 -11.36 -19.34
CA SER A 79 -5.33 -12.63 -19.26
C SER A 79 -6.63 -12.58 -20.05
N THR A 80 -7.39 -11.48 -19.94
CA THR A 80 -8.62 -11.26 -20.70
C THR A 80 -8.34 -11.24 -22.20
N LEU A 81 -7.29 -10.56 -22.64
CA LEU A 81 -6.91 -10.52 -24.05
C LEU A 81 -6.50 -11.90 -24.59
N ILE A 82 -5.77 -12.69 -23.81
CA ILE A 82 -5.44 -14.08 -24.16
C ILE A 82 -6.72 -14.88 -24.38
N ARG A 83 -7.68 -14.81 -23.44
CA ARG A 83 -8.96 -15.51 -23.54
C ARG A 83 -9.74 -15.11 -24.77
N VAL A 84 -9.84 -13.80 -25.04
CA VAL A 84 -10.57 -13.27 -26.20
C VAL A 84 -9.90 -13.65 -27.52
N LYS A 85 -8.56 -13.61 -27.58
CA LYS A 85 -7.82 -13.80 -28.84
C LYS A 85 -7.56 -15.27 -29.16
N PHE A 86 -7.24 -16.07 -28.16
CA PHE A 86 -6.77 -17.44 -28.33
C PHE A 86 -7.68 -18.50 -27.67
N GLY A 87 -8.70 -18.08 -26.92
CA GLY A 87 -9.61 -18.95 -26.18
C GLY A 87 -9.15 -19.23 -24.75
N ASP A 88 -10.09 -19.68 -23.91
CA ASP A 88 -9.87 -19.95 -22.49
C ASP A 88 -8.89 -21.10 -22.23
N GLU A 89 -8.83 -22.07 -23.13
CA GLU A 89 -8.00 -23.29 -23.00
C GLU A 89 -6.50 -22.98 -22.96
N ILE A 90 -6.09 -21.85 -23.54
CA ILE A 90 -4.70 -21.41 -23.62
C ILE A 90 -4.22 -20.80 -22.29
N LEU A 91 -5.15 -20.25 -21.48
CA LEU A 91 -4.81 -19.59 -20.23
C LEU A 91 -4.59 -20.60 -19.09
N THR A 92 -3.49 -21.33 -19.17
CA THR A 92 -3.09 -22.29 -18.13
C THR A 92 -2.51 -21.60 -16.89
N PRO A 93 -2.52 -22.25 -15.72
CA PRO A 93 -1.86 -21.72 -14.51
C PRO A 93 -0.38 -21.38 -14.72
N GLN A 94 0.30 -22.09 -15.63
CA GLN A 94 1.68 -21.81 -15.99
C GLN A 94 1.82 -20.46 -16.69
N ILE A 95 0.94 -20.13 -17.64
CA ILE A 95 0.94 -18.83 -18.32
C ILE A 95 0.65 -17.71 -17.33
N ILE A 96 -0.33 -17.89 -16.44
CA ILE A 96 -0.64 -16.91 -15.39
C ILE A 96 0.59 -16.66 -14.50
N SER A 97 1.28 -17.73 -14.06
CA SER A 97 2.50 -17.60 -13.27
C SER A 97 3.63 -16.87 -14.02
N GLN A 98 3.72 -17.03 -15.35
CA GLN A 98 4.68 -16.28 -16.15
C GLN A 98 4.30 -14.80 -16.26
N LEU A 99 3.02 -14.47 -16.42
CA LEU A 99 2.53 -13.08 -16.44
C LEU A 99 2.79 -12.37 -15.11
N GLN A 100 2.62 -13.07 -13.98
CA GLN A 100 2.89 -12.54 -12.64
C GLN A 100 4.37 -12.21 -12.39
N LYS A 101 5.30 -12.79 -13.16
CA LYS A 101 6.74 -12.48 -13.07
C LYS A 101 7.13 -11.24 -13.87
N LEU A 102 6.26 -10.75 -14.74
CA LEU A 102 6.53 -9.58 -15.57
C LEU A 102 6.30 -8.31 -14.77
N ASN A 103 7.16 -7.31 -14.98
CA ASN A 103 6.93 -5.97 -14.46
C ASN A 103 5.90 -5.20 -15.32
N THR A 104 5.48 -4.03 -14.85
CA THR A 104 4.44 -3.24 -15.53
C THR A 104 4.80 -2.82 -16.95
N LYS A 105 6.07 -2.57 -17.28
CA LYS A 105 6.52 -2.22 -18.64
C LYS A 105 6.48 -3.44 -19.55
N GLN A 106 6.98 -4.57 -19.05
CA GLN A 106 6.95 -5.85 -19.77
C GLN A 106 5.52 -6.30 -20.07
N LEU A 107 4.56 -6.05 -19.17
CA LEU A 107 3.14 -6.31 -19.44
C LEU A 107 2.56 -5.40 -20.54
N ASP A 108 2.97 -4.13 -20.60
CA ASP A 108 2.57 -3.27 -21.72
C ASP A 108 3.13 -3.80 -23.04
N ASP A 109 4.43 -4.09 -23.08
CA ASP A 109 5.11 -4.64 -24.25
C ASP A 109 4.50 -5.98 -24.68
N PHE A 110 4.11 -6.83 -23.71
CA PHE A 110 3.38 -8.07 -23.93
C PHE A 110 2.05 -7.82 -24.64
N THR A 111 1.23 -6.91 -24.11
CA THR A 111 -0.08 -6.62 -24.68
C THR A 111 0.02 -6.04 -26.10
N VAL A 112 1.00 -5.16 -26.35
CA VAL A 112 1.24 -4.60 -27.69
C VAL A 112 1.71 -5.67 -28.67
N ALA A 113 2.67 -6.51 -28.26
CA ALA A 113 3.16 -7.61 -29.10
C ALA A 113 2.03 -8.59 -29.45
N MET A 114 1.15 -8.89 -28.48
CA MET A 114 0.01 -9.77 -28.66
C MET A 114 -0.96 -9.33 -29.75
N LEU A 115 -1.10 -8.02 -29.98
CA LEU A 115 -1.96 -7.52 -31.07
C LEU A 115 -1.51 -8.05 -32.43
N ASN A 116 -0.21 -8.30 -32.62
CA ASN A 116 0.37 -8.75 -33.88
C ASN A 116 0.42 -10.28 -34.03
N TRP A 117 0.37 -11.03 -32.94
CA TRP A 117 0.44 -12.50 -32.99
C TRP A 117 -0.78 -13.11 -33.68
N GLN A 118 -0.55 -14.19 -34.42
CA GLN A 118 -1.59 -14.99 -35.03
C GLN A 118 -1.80 -16.31 -34.29
N GLN A 119 -0.75 -16.83 -33.65
CA GLN A 119 -0.78 -18.15 -33.01
C GLN A 119 -0.37 -18.09 -31.53
N PRO A 120 -0.94 -18.96 -30.67
CA PRO A 120 -0.56 -19.04 -29.25
C PRO A 120 0.91 -19.40 -29.00
N ILE A 121 1.59 -19.99 -29.98
CA ILE A 121 3.00 -20.35 -29.85
C ILE A 121 3.90 -19.12 -29.72
N GLU A 122 3.59 -18.03 -30.42
CA GLU A 122 4.32 -16.76 -30.36
C GLU A 122 4.29 -16.16 -28.94
N MET A 123 3.17 -16.32 -28.24
CA MET A 123 3.04 -15.93 -26.84
C MET A 123 4.01 -16.73 -25.95
N SER A 124 4.09 -18.04 -26.16
CA SER A 124 4.95 -18.93 -25.37
C SER A 124 6.43 -18.62 -25.61
N GLU A 125 6.81 -18.37 -26.87
CA GLU A 125 8.15 -17.91 -27.24
C GLU A 125 8.49 -16.53 -26.63
N TRP A 126 7.52 -15.61 -26.61
CA TRP A 126 7.72 -14.30 -26.01
C TRP A 126 7.91 -14.41 -24.49
N LEU A 127 7.12 -15.23 -23.79
CA LEU A 127 7.24 -15.43 -22.33
C LEU A 127 8.54 -16.13 -21.92
N THR A 128 9.07 -17.01 -22.77
CA THR A 128 10.30 -17.77 -22.50
C THR A 128 11.59 -17.02 -22.83
N ARG A 129 11.53 -15.95 -23.63
CA ARG A 129 12.69 -15.09 -23.93
C ARG A 129 13.14 -14.37 -22.65
N GLY A 130 14.21 -14.88 -22.05
CA GLY A 130 14.67 -14.56 -20.68
C GLY A 130 15.27 -13.18 -20.45
N GLU A 131 15.36 -12.31 -21.45
CA GLU A 131 15.80 -10.93 -21.29
C GLU A 131 14.83 -9.98 -21.97
N LYS A 132 14.10 -9.22 -21.16
CA LYS A 132 13.25 -8.12 -21.62
C LYS A 132 13.73 -6.86 -20.92
N VAL A 133 14.68 -6.21 -21.57
CA VAL A 133 15.32 -4.93 -21.18
C VAL A 133 14.30 -3.80 -21.04
#